data_AF-A0A2X2L6U5-F1
#
_entry.id   AF-A0A2X2L6U5-F1
#
_cell.length_a   1.000
_cell.length_b   1.000
_cell.length_c   1.000
_cell.angle_alpha   90.00
_cell.angle_beta   90.00
_cell.angle_gamma   90.00
#
_symmetry.space_group_name_H-M   'P 1'
#
loop_
_entity.id
_entity.type
_entity.pdbx_description
1 polymer ?
#
loop_
_entity_poly.entity_id
_entity_poly.type
_entity_poly.pdbx_seq_one_letter_code
_entity_poly.pdbx_strand_id
1 'polypeptide(L)' 'MARGKAAITSSESPQLLPVTLDAAAEQPESLAEDPETLSISCEVTFRHGTLRFNGNVSEKLLTLLIQELKR' A
#
# COMPACT_ATOMS: atom_id res chain seq x y z
N MET A 1 -71.42 22.98 0.38
CA MET A 1 -70.23 23.86 0.52
C MET A 1 -69.01 22.96 0.69
N ALA A 2 -67.94 23.24 -0.08
CA ALA A 2 -66.58 22.66 -0.18
C ALA A 2 -66.18 21.48 0.75
N ARG A 3 -65.73 20.31 0.25
CA ARG A 3 -64.43 19.94 -0.40
C ARG A 3 -63.22 19.90 0.54
N GLY A 4 -62.64 18.69 0.66
CA GLY A 4 -61.24 18.38 0.97
C GLY A 4 -61.16 16.95 1.54
N LYS A 5 -60.85 15.86 0.83
CA LYS A 5 -59.81 15.44 -0.16
C LYS A 5 -58.39 15.32 0.42
N ALA A 6 -57.96 14.05 0.48
CA ALA A 6 -56.59 13.48 0.45
C ALA A 6 -55.65 13.84 1.62
N ALA A 7 -54.74 12.99 2.09
CA ALA A 7 -54.41 11.58 1.89
C ALA A 7 -53.47 11.19 3.05
N ILE A 8 -53.39 9.89 3.32
CA ILE A 8 -52.38 9.20 4.13
C ILE A 8 -50.98 9.84 4.10
N THR A 9 -50.34 9.96 5.25
CA THR A 9 -48.92 9.54 5.39
C THR A 9 -48.76 8.93 6.77
N SER A 10 -48.84 7.61 6.84
CA SER A 10 -48.20 6.86 7.92
C SER A 10 -46.75 7.32 7.95
N SER A 11 -46.33 8.00 9.02
CA SER A 11 -44.92 8.32 9.21
C SER A 11 -44.21 7.04 9.67
N GLU A 12 -44.14 6.06 8.77
CA GLU A 12 -43.21 4.95 8.90
C GLU A 12 -41.83 5.51 8.57
N SER A 13 -41.16 6.04 9.60
CA SER A 13 -39.72 6.17 9.55
C SER A 13 -39.17 4.75 9.39
N PRO A 14 -38.46 4.40 8.30
CA PRO A 14 -37.88 3.07 8.19
C PRO A 14 -36.91 2.91 9.37
N GLN A 15 -37.20 1.95 10.26
CA GLN A 15 -36.26 1.58 11.31
C GLN A 15 -35.07 0.91 10.63
N LEU A 16 -33.99 1.67 10.44
CA LEU A 16 -32.73 1.12 9.96
C LEU A 16 -32.15 0.27 11.09
N LEU A 17 -32.29 -1.04 10.93
CA LEU A 17 -31.60 -2.00 11.80
C LEU A 17 -30.10 -1.83 11.57
N PRO A 18 -29.28 -1.71 12.63
CA PRO A 18 -27.84 -1.63 12.48
C PRO A 18 -27.35 -2.95 11.87
N VAL A 19 -26.95 -2.90 10.60
CA VAL A 19 -26.19 -3.98 9.98
C VAL A 19 -24.79 -3.89 10.55
N THR A 20 -24.46 -4.78 11.49
CA THR A 20 -23.07 -5.04 11.84
C THR A 20 -22.45 -5.80 10.66
N LEU A 21 -21.75 -5.09 9.79
CA LEU A 21 -20.73 -5.73 8.96
C LEU A 21 -19.66 -6.21 9.93
N ASP A 22 -19.53 -7.52 10.09
CA ASP A 22 -18.34 -8.12 10.69
C ASP A 22 -17.20 -7.91 9.69
N ALA A 23 -16.66 -6.70 9.70
CA ALA A 23 -15.38 -6.43 9.09
C ALA A 23 -14.38 -7.12 10.00
N ALA A 24 -14.11 -8.39 9.72
CA ALA A 24 -12.86 -9.00 10.11
C ALA A 24 -11.78 -8.02 9.64
N ALA A 25 -11.28 -7.21 10.56
CA ALA A 25 -10.05 -6.48 10.38
C ALA A 25 -8.98 -7.57 10.39
N GLU A 26 -8.85 -8.24 9.24
CA GLU A 26 -7.58 -8.83 8.87
C GLU A 26 -6.64 -7.63 8.90
N GLN A 27 -6.00 -7.45 10.07
CA GLN A 27 -4.82 -6.62 10.19
C GLN A 27 -4.01 -6.94 8.94
N PRO A 28 -3.60 -5.95 8.13
CA PRO A 28 -2.61 -6.24 7.13
C PRO A 28 -1.46 -6.83 7.94
N GLU A 29 -1.25 -8.13 7.79
CA GLU A 29 -0.09 -8.80 8.34
C GLU A 29 1.04 -7.99 7.74
N SER A 30 1.61 -7.09 8.54
CA SER A 30 2.80 -6.35 8.20
C SER A 30 3.90 -7.38 8.27
N LEU A 31 3.93 -8.23 7.27
CA LEU A 31 5.05 -9.02 6.86
C LEU A 31 6.07 -7.96 6.43
N ALA A 32 6.71 -7.36 7.43
CA ALA A 32 7.97 -6.70 7.24
C ALA A 32 8.92 -7.84 6.85
N GLU A 33 8.85 -8.22 5.57
CA GLU A 33 9.91 -8.92 4.89
C GLU A 33 11.15 -8.12 5.24
N ASP A 34 11.98 -8.69 6.11
CA ASP A 34 13.28 -8.12 6.44
C ASP A 34 13.92 -7.78 5.10
N PRO A 35 14.31 -6.52 4.86
CA PRO A 35 14.72 -6.10 3.54
C PRO A 35 15.83 -7.03 3.10
N GLU A 36 15.59 -7.85 2.06
CA GLU A 36 16.55 -8.85 1.62
C GLU A 36 17.89 -8.16 1.37
N THR A 37 18.80 -8.30 2.33
CA THR A 37 20.12 -7.70 2.21
C THR A 37 20.96 -8.67 1.42
N LEU A 38 21.38 -8.25 0.23
CA LEU A 38 22.28 -9.05 -0.60
C LEU A 38 23.70 -8.83 -0.09
N SER A 39 24.32 -9.88 0.47
CA SER A 39 25.74 -9.86 0.78
C SER A 39 26.54 -10.02 -0.51
N ILE A 40 27.10 -8.92 -1.01
CA ILE A 40 27.86 -8.91 -2.26
C ILE A 40 29.25 -8.33 -2.08
N SER A 41 30.16 -8.78 -2.94
CA SER A 41 31.40 -8.07 -3.23
C SER A 41 31.40 -7.74 -4.72
N CYS A 42 31.28 -6.46 -5.04
CA CYS A 42 31.18 -5.98 -6.42
C CYS A 42 32.14 -4.81 -6.60
N GLU A 43 32.82 -4.77 -7.73
CA GLU A 43 33.71 -3.68 -8.10
C GLU A 43 33.34 -3.18 -9.50
N VAL A 44 33.12 -1.88 -9.61
CA VAL A 44 32.75 -1.21 -10.86
C VAL A 44 33.84 -0.20 -11.19
N THR A 45 34.52 -0.42 -12.32
CA THR A 45 35.60 0.45 -12.76
C THR A 45 35.11 1.42 -13.82
N PHE A 46 35.35 2.70 -13.56
CA PHE A 46 35.10 3.82 -14.46
C PHE A 46 36.42 4.39 -14.97
N ARG A 47 36.36 5.22 -16.02
CA ARG A 47 37.55 5.92 -16.53
C ARG A 47 38.27 6.76 -15.47
N HIS A 48 37.56 7.21 -14.44
CA HIS A 48 38.06 8.15 -13.44
C HIS A 48 38.22 7.53 -12.04
N GLY A 49 38.05 6.22 -11.90
CA GLY A 49 38.18 5.55 -10.61
C GLY A 49 37.31 4.31 -10.50
N THR A 50 37.29 3.72 -9.31
CA THR A 50 36.64 2.43 -9.05
C THR A 50 35.73 2.54 -7.84
N LEU A 51 34.51 2.03 -7.97
CA LEU A 51 33.51 1.93 -6.91
C LEU A 51 33.44 0.48 -6.44
N ARG A 52 33.66 0.24 -5.15
CA ARG A 52 33.65 -1.11 -4.56
C ARG A 52 32.59 -1.23 -3.48
N PHE A 53 31.72 -2.22 -3.62
CA PHE A 53 30.78 -2.67 -2.60
C PHE A 53 31.31 -3.92 -1.94
N ASN A 54 31.29 -3.96 -0.60
CA ASN A 54 31.66 -5.13 0.17
C ASN A 54 30.75 -5.21 1.40
N GLY A 55 30.07 -6.34 1.55
CA GLY A 55 29.17 -6.60 2.68
C GLY A 55 27.72 -6.59 2.24
N ASN A 56 26.82 -6.32 3.18
CA ASN A 56 25.40 -6.25 2.91
C ASN A 56 25.05 -4.97 2.12
N VAL A 57 24.26 -5.15 1.06
CA VAL A 57 23.73 -4.07 0.24
C VAL A 57 22.23 -4.32 0.10
N SER A 58 21.43 -3.26 0.24
CA SER A 58 20.00 -3.39 0.00
C SER A 58 19.72 -3.57 -1.49
N GLU A 59 18.72 -4.37 -1.82
CA GLU A 59 18.28 -4.56 -3.20
C GLU A 59 17.98 -3.22 -3.88
N LYS A 60 17.28 -2.32 -3.18
CA LYS A 60 16.97 -0.96 -3.67
C LYS A 60 18.21 -0.20 -4.11
N LEU A 61 19.28 -0.23 -3.31
CA LEU A 61 20.53 0.44 -3.65
C LEU A 61 21.18 -0.20 -4.89
N LEU A 62 21.22 -1.53 -4.96
CA LEU A 62 21.77 -2.25 -6.11
C LEU A 62 21.01 -1.92 -7.40
N THR A 63 19.68 -1.90 -7.36
CA THR A 63 18.84 -1.55 -8.52
C THR A 63 19.11 -0.13 -9.02
N LEU A 64 19.17 0.85 -8.10
CA LEU A 64 19.43 2.24 -8.47
C LEU A 64 20.82 2.41 -9.10
N LEU A 65 21.83 1.72 -8.56
CA LEU A 65 23.17 1.73 -9.13
C LEU A 65 23.16 1.18 -10.56
N ILE A 66 22.56 0.02 -10.79
CA ILE A 66 22.48 -0.57 -12.14
C ILE A 66 21.77 0.37 -13.11
N GLN A 67 20.72 1.06 -12.69
CA GLN A 67 20.01 2.03 -13.54
C GLN A 67 20.90 3.21 -13.91
N GLU A 68 21.61 3.80 -12.96
CA GLU A 68 22.48 4.96 -13.22
C GLU A 68 23.67 4.58 -14.11
N LEU A 69 24.18 3.34 -14.00
CA LEU A 69 25.25 2.83 -14.87
C LEU A 69 24.81 2.57 -16.31
N LYS A 70 23.51 2.35 -16.53
CA LYS A 70 22.93 2.08 -17.85
C LYS A 70 22.47 3.35 -18.57
N ARG A 71 22.50 4.51 -17.91
CA ARG A 71 22.21 5.82 -18.51
C ARG A 71 23.34 6.26 -19.43
#